data_AF-A0A8C5JFJ3-F1
#
_entry.id   AF-A0A8C5JFJ3-F1
#
_cell.length_a   1.000
_cell.length_b   1.000
_cell.length_c   1.000
_cell.angle_alpha   90.00
_cell.angle_beta   90.00
_cell.angle_gamma   90.00
#
_symmetry.space_group_name_H-M   'P 1'
#
loop_
_entity.id
_entity.type
_entity.pdbx_description
1 polymer ?
#
loop_
_entity_poly.entity_id
_entity_poly.type
_entity_poly.pdbx_seq_one_letter_code
_entity_poly.pdbx_strand_id
1 'polypeptide(L)'
;MDGVPGLKEDCEELLGAFQQADTVRFERFAELWRERRFHTIFYGRIRALERNKITKKTLDVAQQYFFPPYSFQIRVGALYLLYGLYNAQLCQPKQKIRIALKHWPEIQKFQLDLLDAQHYDAVYIFRRLRLARAFHFTAMPKPLTYRTKKKIEKNDFKEEFKDPSNRVNSLITNDVLEELMNIHDHYQKMKCVISADKSQPDKALSLIKDDFVVNLKDIALEHQEWQQNRMKLLQNAEVAPEAEDKKKEETLLKSEGSERANALARIKYKSYSAVVEVSRSRRHRQVQLESSESGPSCGKSPGRSKKGSRTPQPARRGSSEVREVSLPKRRKRR
;
A
#
# COMPACT_ATOMS: atom_id res chain seq x y z
N MET A 1 -11.00 -15.14 -3.49
CA MET A 1 -12.18 -14.33 -3.86
C MET A 1 -12.65 -13.69 -2.56
N ASP A 2 -12.11 -12.52 -2.25
CA ASP A 2 -12.08 -11.98 -0.89
C ASP A 2 -12.30 -10.45 -0.94
N GLY A 3 -13.01 -9.93 -1.93
CA GLY A 3 -13.36 -8.51 -2.03
C GLY A 3 -14.64 -8.22 -1.25
N VAL A 4 -14.78 -7.00 -0.72
CA VAL A 4 -16.12 -6.49 -0.40
C VAL A 4 -16.74 -6.12 -1.76
N PRO A 5 -17.79 -6.82 -2.21
CA PRO A 5 -18.40 -6.54 -3.52
C PRO A 5 -18.90 -5.08 -3.57
N GLY A 6 -18.70 -4.38 -4.68
CA GLY A 6 -19.17 -3.01 -4.88
C GLY A 6 -18.25 -1.91 -4.32
N LEU A 7 -17.29 -2.24 -3.45
CA LEU A 7 -16.47 -1.22 -2.77
C LEU A 7 -15.58 -0.42 -3.74
N LYS A 8 -15.02 -1.10 -4.76
CA LYS A 8 -14.19 -0.44 -5.77
C LYS A 8 -15.07 0.50 -6.59
N GLU A 9 -16.22 -0.01 -7.02
CA GLU A 9 -17.22 0.72 -7.80
C GLU A 9 -17.71 1.96 -7.05
N ASP A 10 -18.03 1.85 -5.76
CA ASP A 10 -18.45 2.97 -4.91
C ASP A 10 -17.36 4.05 -4.78
N CYS A 11 -16.09 3.64 -4.62
CA CYS A 11 -14.96 4.57 -4.58
C CYS A 11 -14.79 5.28 -5.93
N GLU A 12 -14.89 4.54 -7.03
CA GLU A 12 -14.78 5.09 -8.38
C GLU A 12 -15.97 5.99 -8.75
N GLU A 13 -17.18 5.67 -8.29
CA GLU A 13 -18.32 6.55 -8.54
C GLU A 13 -18.17 7.89 -7.81
N LEU A 14 -17.72 7.86 -6.55
CA LEU A 14 -17.44 9.06 -5.77
C LEU A 14 -16.31 9.89 -6.41
N LEU A 15 -15.20 9.25 -6.78
CA LEU A 15 -14.06 9.94 -7.41
C LEU A 15 -14.41 10.45 -8.82
N GLY A 16 -15.22 9.71 -9.58
CA GLY A 16 -15.70 10.14 -10.90
C GLY A 16 -16.61 11.35 -10.81
N ALA A 17 -17.54 11.38 -9.86
CA ALA A 17 -18.37 12.56 -9.62
C ALA A 17 -17.54 13.76 -9.13
N PHE A 18 -16.48 13.51 -8.36
CA PHE A 18 -15.55 14.56 -7.96
C PHE A 18 -14.75 15.10 -9.15
N GLN A 19 -14.33 14.23 -10.07
CA GLN A 19 -13.68 14.61 -11.33
C GLN A 19 -14.60 15.50 -12.18
N GLN A 20 -15.87 15.09 -12.36
CA GLN A 20 -16.88 15.84 -13.10
C GLN A 20 -17.21 17.21 -12.51
N ALA A 21 -17.02 17.38 -11.20
CA ALA A 21 -17.23 18.67 -10.54
C ALA A 21 -16.14 19.71 -10.87
N ASP A 22 -15.10 19.33 -11.62
CA ASP A 22 -13.99 20.17 -12.08
C ASP A 22 -13.40 21.09 -11.00
N THR A 23 -13.30 20.53 -9.79
CA THR A 23 -12.76 21.23 -8.63
C THR A 23 -11.91 20.27 -7.80
N VAL A 24 -10.93 20.86 -7.11
CA VAL A 24 -10.06 20.16 -6.16
C VAL A 24 -10.36 20.54 -4.71
N ARG A 25 -11.44 21.30 -4.48
CA ARG A 25 -11.79 21.81 -3.15
C ARG A 25 -12.43 20.73 -2.28
N PHE A 26 -12.02 20.70 -1.01
CA PHE A 26 -12.55 19.74 -0.04
C PHE A 26 -14.05 19.92 0.22
N GLU A 27 -14.57 21.15 0.16
CA GLU A 27 -15.98 21.45 0.38
C GLU A 27 -16.87 20.63 -0.56
N ARG A 28 -16.59 20.68 -1.87
CA ARG A 28 -17.35 19.92 -2.86
C ARG A 28 -17.19 18.42 -2.69
N PHE A 29 -15.98 17.94 -2.37
CA PHE A 29 -15.78 16.53 -2.05
C PHE A 29 -16.64 16.09 -0.85
N ALA A 30 -16.71 16.92 0.20
CA ALA A 30 -17.46 16.62 1.41
C ALA A 30 -18.99 16.58 1.15
N GLU A 31 -19.49 17.39 0.22
CA GLU A 31 -20.88 17.29 -0.27
C GLU A 31 -21.14 15.95 -0.95
N LEU A 32 -20.32 15.58 -1.95
CA LEU A 32 -20.44 14.31 -2.67
C LEU A 32 -20.35 13.10 -1.72
N TRP A 33 -19.47 13.18 -0.72
CA TRP A 33 -19.35 12.18 0.34
C TRP A 33 -20.65 12.01 1.15
N ARG A 34 -21.33 13.12 1.47
CA ARG A 34 -22.59 13.11 2.23
C ARG A 34 -23.75 12.64 1.36
N GLU A 35 -23.84 13.12 0.12
CA GLU A 35 -24.85 12.72 -0.87
C GLU A 35 -24.86 11.20 -1.06
N ARG A 36 -23.67 10.60 -1.20
CA ARG A 36 -23.50 9.14 -1.33
C ARG A 36 -23.56 8.37 -0.01
N ARG A 37 -23.78 9.06 1.12
CA ARG A 37 -23.77 8.47 2.47
C ARG A 37 -22.52 7.65 2.77
N PHE A 38 -21.37 8.03 2.22
CA PHE A 38 -20.14 7.22 2.30
C PHE A 38 -19.60 7.05 3.74
N HIS A 39 -20.06 7.89 4.68
CA HIS A 39 -19.82 7.73 6.10
C HIS A 39 -20.37 6.41 6.70
N THR A 40 -21.37 5.78 6.06
CA THR A 40 -21.95 4.52 6.52
C THR A 40 -21.21 3.28 6.02
N ILE A 41 -20.08 3.44 5.30
CA ILE A 41 -19.37 2.31 4.67
C ILE A 41 -18.90 1.23 5.64
N PHE A 42 -18.70 1.59 6.92
CA PHE A 42 -18.31 0.66 7.98
C PHE A 42 -19.48 0.22 8.86
N TYR A 43 -20.71 0.65 8.54
CA TYR A 43 -21.89 0.34 9.36
C TYR A 43 -22.37 -1.08 9.06
N GLY A 44 -22.60 -1.84 10.13
CA GLY A 44 -22.99 -3.24 10.06
C GLY A 44 -22.60 -4.00 11.32
N ARG A 45 -23.33 -5.06 11.65
CA ARG A 45 -23.00 -5.93 12.80
C ARG A 45 -21.90 -6.91 12.39
N ILE A 46 -20.66 -6.44 12.48
CA ILE A 46 -19.47 -7.18 12.06
C ILE A 46 -18.58 -7.44 13.28
N ARG A 47 -18.05 -8.66 13.41
CA ARG A 47 -17.10 -9.02 14.47
C ARG A 47 -15.86 -8.12 14.37
N ALA A 48 -15.19 -7.86 15.50
CA ALA A 48 -14.05 -6.93 15.53
C ALA A 48 -12.94 -7.29 14.51
N LEU A 49 -12.63 -8.58 14.36
CA LEU A 49 -11.62 -9.07 13.41
C LEU A 49 -12.00 -8.82 11.95
N GLU A 50 -13.26 -9.12 11.59
CA GLU A 50 -13.79 -8.90 10.25
C GLU A 50 -13.83 -7.41 9.91
N ARG A 51 -14.21 -6.57 10.88
CA ARG A 51 -14.20 -5.11 10.75
C ARG A 51 -12.80 -4.59 10.45
N ASN A 52 -11.80 -5.04 11.20
CA ASN A 52 -10.41 -4.70 10.94
C ASN A 52 -9.96 -5.14 9.54
N LYS A 53 -10.36 -6.34 9.10
CA LYS A 53 -10.05 -6.86 7.77
C LYS A 53 -10.68 -6.02 6.66
N ILE A 54 -11.96 -5.65 6.82
CA ILE A 54 -12.70 -4.79 5.88
C ILE A 54 -12.10 -3.40 5.84
N THR A 55 -11.88 -2.75 6.99
CA THR A 55 -11.27 -1.41 7.03
C THR A 55 -9.90 -1.36 6.37
N LYS A 56 -9.03 -2.36 6.60
CA LYS A 56 -7.75 -2.44 5.89
C LYS A 56 -7.93 -2.51 4.39
N LYS A 57 -8.82 -3.40 3.90
CA LYS A 57 -9.12 -3.52 2.47
C LYS A 57 -9.68 -2.23 1.89
N THR A 58 -10.58 -1.54 2.59
CA THR A 58 -11.14 -0.26 2.16
C THR A 58 -10.08 0.84 2.04
N LEU A 59 -9.17 0.93 3.01
CA LEU A 59 -8.04 1.85 2.92
C LEU A 59 -7.08 1.46 1.78
N ASP A 60 -6.82 0.16 1.60
CA ASP A 60 -5.95 -0.36 0.53
C ASP A 60 -6.52 -0.10 -0.88
N VAL A 61 -7.85 -0.10 -1.05
CA VAL A 61 -8.52 0.27 -2.31
C VAL A 61 -8.38 1.77 -2.56
N ALA A 62 -8.77 2.60 -1.58
CA ALA A 62 -8.69 4.06 -1.71
C ALA A 62 -7.26 4.57 -1.95
N GLN A 63 -6.28 3.91 -1.32
CA GLN A 63 -4.86 4.25 -1.46
C GLN A 63 -4.36 4.12 -2.91
N GLN A 64 -4.91 3.20 -3.71
CA GLN A 64 -4.43 2.99 -5.09
C GLN A 64 -4.59 4.26 -5.93
N TYR A 65 -5.70 4.99 -5.73
CA TYR A 65 -6.01 6.23 -6.46
C TYR A 65 -5.13 7.43 -6.06
N PHE A 66 -4.34 7.30 -4.98
CA PHE A 66 -3.48 8.38 -4.49
C PHE A 66 -2.16 8.53 -5.28
N PHE A 67 -1.77 7.49 -6.03
CA PHE A 67 -0.49 7.41 -6.74
C PHE A 67 -0.65 7.61 -8.25
N PRO A 68 0.43 7.92 -8.98
CA PRO A 68 0.42 7.85 -10.45
C PRO A 68 -0.04 6.47 -10.93
N PRO A 69 -0.73 6.36 -12.09
CA PRO A 69 -0.86 7.35 -13.16
C PRO A 69 -2.13 8.23 -13.07
N TYR A 70 -2.82 8.26 -11.93
CA TYR A 70 -4.05 9.04 -11.80
C TYR A 70 -3.80 10.56 -11.88
N SER A 71 -4.79 11.29 -12.40
CA SER A 71 -4.73 12.73 -12.57
C SER A 71 -4.58 13.45 -11.22
N PHE A 72 -4.10 14.70 -11.25
CA PHE A 72 -3.93 15.49 -10.05
C PHE A 72 -5.22 15.59 -9.22
N GLN A 73 -6.35 15.84 -9.87
CA GLN A 73 -7.67 15.93 -9.23
C GLN A 73 -8.08 14.61 -8.57
N ILE A 74 -7.89 13.47 -9.24
CA ILE A 74 -8.21 12.16 -8.67
C ILE A 74 -7.31 11.87 -7.46
N ARG A 75 -6.02 12.21 -7.53
CA ARG A 75 -5.10 12.03 -6.40
C ARG A 75 -5.48 12.89 -5.19
N VAL A 76 -5.93 14.13 -5.42
CA VAL A 76 -6.50 14.99 -4.36
C VAL A 76 -7.78 14.37 -3.79
N GLY A 77 -8.68 13.89 -4.65
CA GLY A 77 -9.89 13.19 -4.24
C GLY A 77 -9.59 11.93 -3.42
N ALA A 78 -8.57 11.17 -3.80
CA ALA A 78 -8.11 9.99 -3.08
C ALA A 78 -7.55 10.34 -1.69
N LEU A 79 -6.84 11.46 -1.57
CA LEU A 79 -6.40 11.97 -0.26
C LEU A 79 -7.59 12.33 0.63
N TYR A 80 -8.61 12.97 0.08
CA TYR A 80 -9.85 13.27 0.81
C TYR A 80 -10.63 12.00 1.19
N LEU A 81 -10.69 11.03 0.29
CA LEU A 81 -11.29 9.72 0.51
C LEU A 81 -10.59 8.97 1.65
N LEU A 82 -9.26 8.90 1.63
CA LEU A 82 -8.46 8.33 2.72
C LEU A 82 -8.71 9.04 4.05
N TYR A 83 -8.82 10.37 4.03
CA TYR A 83 -9.15 11.16 5.21
C TYR A 83 -10.55 10.85 5.76
N GLY A 84 -11.56 10.80 4.90
CA GLY A 84 -12.92 10.43 5.27
C GLY A 84 -12.98 9.02 5.86
N LEU A 85 -12.41 8.04 5.17
CA LEU A 85 -12.37 6.64 5.59
C LEU A 85 -11.64 6.44 6.92
N TYR A 86 -10.48 7.06 7.10
CA TYR A 86 -9.70 6.95 8.33
C TYR A 86 -10.46 7.52 9.55
N ASN A 87 -11.32 8.52 9.34
CA ASN A 87 -12.12 9.11 10.41
C ASN A 87 -13.46 8.41 10.64
N ALA A 88 -14.08 7.86 9.58
CA ALA A 88 -15.35 7.15 9.66
C ALA A 88 -15.22 5.70 10.19
N GLN A 89 -14.01 5.13 10.21
CA GLN A 89 -13.81 3.76 10.68
C GLN A 89 -14.27 3.53 12.11
N LEU A 90 -14.87 2.36 12.35
CA LEU A 90 -15.38 1.93 13.66
C LEU A 90 -14.40 1.00 14.40
N CYS A 91 -13.12 1.00 14.01
CA CYS A 91 -12.08 0.14 14.58
C CYS A 91 -11.43 0.81 15.78
N GLN A 92 -11.23 0.04 16.86
CA GLN A 92 -10.46 0.43 18.03
C GLN A 92 -9.41 -0.65 18.33
N PRO A 93 -8.10 -0.34 18.22
CA PRO A 93 -7.52 0.91 17.72
C PRO A 93 -7.80 1.13 16.21
N LYS A 94 -7.68 2.39 15.75
CA LYS A 94 -7.82 2.74 14.34
C LYS A 94 -6.80 2.01 13.47
N GLN A 95 -7.28 1.44 12.36
CA GLN A 95 -6.44 0.90 11.31
C GLN A 95 -5.74 2.03 10.56
N LYS A 96 -4.46 1.83 10.28
CA LYS A 96 -3.59 2.79 9.62
C LYS A 96 -3.57 2.55 8.11
N ILE A 97 -3.37 3.63 7.36
CA ILE A 97 -3.18 3.64 5.91
C ILE A 97 -1.77 3.13 5.63
N ARG A 98 -1.66 2.03 4.88
CA ARG A 98 -0.36 1.48 4.52
C ARG A 98 0.30 2.38 3.49
N ILE A 99 1.60 2.67 3.61
CA ILE A 99 2.35 3.39 2.57
C ILE A 99 3.66 2.65 2.36
N ALA A 100 3.97 2.29 1.12
CA ALA A 100 5.27 1.70 0.84
C ALA A 100 6.34 2.79 0.76
N LEU A 101 7.53 2.52 1.30
CA LEU A 101 8.63 3.49 1.33
C LEU A 101 9.01 3.99 -0.07
N LYS A 102 8.89 3.14 -1.10
CA LYS A 102 9.15 3.52 -2.50
C LYS A 102 8.25 4.66 -3.01
N HIS A 103 7.05 4.81 -2.47
CA HIS A 103 6.12 5.87 -2.90
C HIS A 103 6.31 7.18 -2.12
N TRP A 104 7.13 7.18 -1.07
CA TRP A 104 7.29 8.37 -0.23
C TRP A 104 7.83 9.59 -0.98
N PRO A 105 8.84 9.48 -1.86
CA PRO A 105 9.31 10.62 -2.66
C PRO A 105 8.21 11.23 -3.53
N GLU A 106 7.32 10.40 -4.11
CA GLU A 106 6.18 10.86 -4.91
C GLU A 106 5.15 11.61 -4.07
N ILE A 107 4.92 11.18 -2.83
CA ILE A 107 4.03 11.87 -1.88
C ILE A 107 4.63 13.22 -1.48
N GLN A 108 5.95 13.29 -1.25
CA GLN A 108 6.62 14.54 -0.93
C GLN A 108 6.52 15.54 -2.08
N LYS A 109 6.77 15.09 -3.32
CA LYS A 109 6.58 15.91 -4.52
C LYS A 109 5.13 16.40 -4.64
N PHE A 110 4.16 15.50 -4.49
CA PHE A 110 2.75 15.87 -4.53
C PHE A 110 2.35 16.89 -3.46
N GLN A 111 2.94 16.81 -2.27
CA GLN A 111 2.71 17.82 -1.23
C GLN A 111 3.25 19.20 -1.63
N LEU A 112 4.40 19.25 -2.33
CA LEU A 112 4.94 20.50 -2.87
C LEU A 112 4.03 21.04 -3.98
N ASP A 113 3.61 20.18 -4.92
CA ASP A 113 2.68 20.55 -6.00
C ASP A 113 1.38 21.16 -5.43
N LEU A 114 0.84 20.62 -4.32
CA LEU A 114 -0.33 21.17 -3.64
C LEU A 114 -0.09 22.55 -2.99
N LEU A 115 1.12 22.78 -2.47
CA LEU A 115 1.50 24.07 -1.87
C LEU A 115 1.66 25.14 -2.95
N ASP A 116 2.35 24.79 -4.04
CA ASP A 116 2.62 25.69 -5.16
C ASP A 116 1.30 26.08 -5.86
N ALA A 117 0.37 25.14 -6.00
CA ALA A 117 -0.97 25.38 -6.52
C ALA A 117 -1.95 26.01 -5.50
N GLN A 118 -1.50 26.32 -4.28
CA GLN A 118 -2.30 26.96 -3.22
C GLN A 118 -3.57 26.18 -2.82
N HIS A 119 -3.52 24.86 -2.88
CA HIS A 119 -4.59 23.97 -2.41
C HIS A 119 -4.42 23.65 -0.92
N TYR A 120 -4.57 24.68 -0.08
CA TYR A 120 -4.28 24.60 1.35
C TYR A 120 -5.19 23.63 2.12
N ASP A 121 -6.40 23.37 1.64
CA ASP A 121 -7.33 22.36 2.17
C ASP A 121 -6.75 20.94 2.06
N ALA A 122 -6.23 20.58 0.89
CA ALA A 122 -5.52 19.31 0.69
C ALA A 122 -4.26 19.21 1.54
N VAL A 123 -3.46 20.28 1.60
CA VAL A 123 -2.27 20.33 2.45
C VAL A 123 -2.64 20.16 3.92
N TYR A 124 -3.69 20.84 4.38
CA TYR A 124 -4.19 20.74 5.74
C TYR A 124 -4.63 19.31 6.07
N ILE A 125 -5.38 18.66 5.19
CA ILE A 125 -5.83 17.27 5.37
C ILE A 125 -4.65 16.30 5.44
N PHE A 126 -3.66 16.45 4.56
CA PHE A 126 -2.46 15.63 4.61
C PHE A 126 -1.70 15.81 5.93
N ARG A 127 -1.52 17.06 6.38
CA ARG A 127 -0.91 17.38 7.68
C ARG A 127 -1.71 16.78 8.85
N ARG A 128 -3.03 16.86 8.81
CA ARG A 128 -3.92 16.28 9.83
C ARG A 128 -3.80 14.76 9.93
N LEU A 129 -3.71 14.06 8.80
CA LEU A 129 -3.44 12.62 8.77
C LEU A 129 -2.06 12.26 9.37
N ARG A 130 -1.03 13.06 9.10
CA ARG A 130 0.30 12.87 9.71
C ARG A 130 0.26 13.06 11.22
N LEU A 131 -0.37 14.13 11.71
CA LEU A 131 -0.53 14.40 13.15
C LEU A 131 -1.29 13.28 13.86
N ALA A 132 -2.33 12.74 13.23
CA ALA A 132 -3.09 11.60 13.73
C ALA A 132 -2.32 10.26 13.67
N ARG A 133 -1.07 10.24 13.17
CA ARG A 133 -0.27 9.03 12.95
C ARG A 133 -1.02 7.98 12.11
N ALA A 134 -1.79 8.46 11.13
CA ALA A 134 -2.65 7.64 10.30
C ALA A 134 -1.87 6.72 9.34
N PHE A 135 -0.64 7.09 8.97
CA PHE A 135 0.18 6.31 8.04
C PHE A 135 0.99 5.23 8.75
N HIS A 136 1.04 4.05 8.14
CA HIS A 136 1.92 2.94 8.50
C HIS A 136 2.90 2.71 7.35
N PHE A 137 4.15 3.14 7.55
CA PHE A 137 5.23 2.98 6.58
C PHE A 137 5.71 1.54 6.54
N THR A 138 5.83 1.00 5.33
CA THR A 138 6.10 -0.41 5.09
C THR A 138 7.05 -0.60 3.91
N ALA A 139 7.73 -1.74 3.83
CA ALA A 139 8.59 -2.03 2.70
C ALA A 139 7.80 -2.27 1.40
N MET A 140 6.70 -3.04 1.48
CA MET A 140 5.90 -3.46 0.32
C MET A 140 4.48 -2.89 0.35
N PRO A 141 3.87 -2.47 -0.78
CA PRO A 141 2.49 -1.97 -0.80
C PRO A 141 1.46 -3.00 -0.33
N LYS A 142 1.57 -4.25 -0.77
CA LYS A 142 0.71 -5.36 -0.33
C LYS A 142 1.42 -6.21 0.74
N PRO A 143 0.73 -6.70 1.78
CA PRO A 143 1.33 -7.60 2.76
C PRO A 143 1.74 -8.93 2.09
N LEU A 144 2.93 -9.43 2.44
CA LEU A 144 3.41 -10.72 1.94
C LEU A 144 2.84 -11.85 2.79
N THR A 145 2.22 -12.84 2.15
CA THR A 145 1.76 -14.08 2.79
C THR A 145 2.60 -15.26 2.29
N TYR A 146 3.14 -16.04 3.22
CA TYR A 146 3.90 -17.25 2.91
C TYR A 146 2.93 -18.35 2.40
N ARG A 147 3.33 -19.11 1.37
CA ARG A 147 2.61 -20.24 0.75
C ARG A 147 1.36 -19.95 -0.10
N THR A 148 1.13 -18.71 -0.52
CA THR A 148 0.08 -18.43 -1.53
C THR A 148 0.73 -18.19 -2.89
N LYS A 149 0.38 -18.98 -3.92
CA LYS A 149 0.76 -18.65 -5.30
C LYS A 149 0.13 -17.28 -5.61
N LYS A 150 0.96 -16.25 -5.82
CA LYS A 150 0.50 -14.93 -6.23
C LYS A 150 -0.23 -15.07 -7.57
N LYS A 151 -1.55 -14.88 -7.58
CA LYS A 151 -2.16 -14.27 -8.76
C LYS A 151 -1.70 -12.82 -8.73
N ILE A 152 -0.84 -12.45 -9.67
CA ILE A 152 -0.58 -11.04 -9.94
C ILE A 152 -1.91 -10.51 -10.49
N GLU A 153 -2.77 -10.03 -9.60
CA GLU A 153 -3.87 -9.16 -10.02
C GLU A 153 -3.18 -7.94 -10.64
N LYS A 154 -3.21 -7.87 -11.97
CA LYS A 154 -2.94 -6.64 -12.69
C LYS A 154 -3.88 -5.61 -12.06
N ASN A 155 -3.33 -4.52 -11.53
CA ASN A 155 -4.17 -3.40 -11.13
C ASN A 155 -4.80 -2.89 -12.42
N ASP A 156 -6.06 -3.23 -12.65
CA ASP A 156 -6.85 -2.64 -13.73
C ASP A 156 -7.05 -1.17 -13.37
N PHE A 157 -6.15 -0.34 -13.89
CA PHE A 157 -6.23 1.10 -13.79
C PHE A 157 -7.50 1.56 -14.52
N LYS A 158 -8.35 2.31 -13.84
CA LYS A 158 -9.45 3.01 -14.50
C LYS A 158 -8.88 4.10 -15.41
N GLU A 159 -8.96 3.89 -16.72
CA GLU A 159 -8.34 4.78 -17.72
C GLU A 159 -8.93 6.19 -17.69
N GLU A 160 -10.23 6.31 -17.39
CA GLU A 160 -10.96 7.57 -17.25
C GLU A 160 -10.36 8.51 -16.19
N PHE A 161 -9.65 7.95 -15.21
CA PHE A 161 -9.04 8.71 -14.12
C PHE A 161 -7.60 9.13 -14.39
N LYS A 162 -7.01 8.67 -15.49
CA LYS A 162 -5.69 9.12 -15.93
C LYS A 162 -5.83 10.53 -16.52
N ASP A 163 -4.79 11.33 -16.37
CA ASP A 163 -4.71 12.57 -17.12
C ASP A 163 -4.69 12.21 -18.62
N PRO A 164 -5.49 12.86 -19.49
CA PRO A 164 -5.42 12.60 -20.91
C PRO A 164 -3.99 12.85 -21.38
N SER A 165 -3.29 11.80 -21.79
CA SER A 165 -1.90 11.87 -22.25
C SER A 165 -1.71 12.82 -23.45
N ASN A 166 -2.81 13.27 -24.03
CA ASN A 166 -2.90 14.07 -25.24
C ASN A 166 -3.33 15.53 -24.99
N ARG A 167 -3.30 16.12 -23.78
CA ARG A 167 -3.69 17.54 -23.61
C ARG A 167 -2.95 18.51 -24.55
N VAL A 168 -1.65 18.29 -24.76
CA VAL A 168 -0.86 19.07 -25.73
C VAL A 168 -1.29 18.75 -27.16
N ASN A 169 -1.48 17.47 -27.49
CA ASN A 169 -1.93 17.00 -28.81
C ASN A 169 -3.39 17.41 -29.14
N SER A 170 -4.22 17.68 -28.13
CA SER A 170 -5.57 18.19 -28.32
C SER A 170 -5.59 19.69 -28.59
N LEU A 171 -4.54 20.41 -28.14
CA LEU A 171 -4.37 21.84 -28.42
C LEU A 171 -3.64 22.08 -29.75
N ILE A 172 -2.66 21.23 -30.05
CA ILE A 172 -1.84 21.27 -31.26
C ILE A 172 -2.35 20.16 -32.20
N THR A 173 -3.57 20.35 -32.72
CA THR A 173 -4.11 19.45 -33.74
C THR A 173 -3.45 19.72 -35.09
N ASN A 174 -3.48 18.74 -35.99
CA ASN A 174 -2.97 18.92 -37.35
C ASN A 174 -3.67 20.09 -38.05
N ASP A 175 -4.97 20.26 -37.84
CA ASP A 175 -5.75 21.35 -38.42
C ASP A 175 -5.25 22.72 -37.95
N VAL A 176 -4.98 22.88 -36.64
CA VAL A 176 -4.42 24.13 -36.09
C VAL A 176 -3.01 24.40 -36.62
N LEU A 177 -2.19 23.36 -36.78
CA LEU A 177 -0.85 23.49 -37.36
C LEU A 177 -0.92 23.90 -38.84
N GLU A 178 -1.86 23.35 -39.61
CA GLU A 178 -2.06 23.70 -41.02
C GLU A 178 -2.56 25.14 -41.16
N GLU A 179 -3.54 25.55 -40.34
CA GLU A 179 -4.00 26.94 -40.27
C GLU A 179 -2.85 27.89 -39.94
N LEU A 180 -2.02 27.53 -38.96
CA LEU A 180 -0.87 28.34 -38.55
C LEU A 180 0.20 28.40 -39.65
N MET A 181 0.47 27.30 -40.36
CA MET A 181 1.33 27.29 -41.55
C MET A 181 0.79 28.23 -42.63
N ASN A 182 -0.51 28.16 -42.93
CA ASN A 182 -1.15 28.99 -43.94
C ASN A 182 -1.06 30.48 -43.59
N ILE A 183 -1.29 30.84 -42.32
CA ILE A 183 -1.15 32.21 -41.83
C ILE A 183 0.31 32.67 -41.92
N HIS A 184 1.27 31.82 -41.54
CA HIS A 184 2.69 32.14 -41.61
C HIS A 184 3.14 32.35 -43.06
N ASP A 185 2.71 31.49 -43.98
CA ASP A 185 3.05 31.58 -45.40
C ASP A 185 2.45 32.84 -46.05
N HIS A 186 1.22 33.20 -45.67
CA HIS A 186 0.59 34.47 -46.07
C HIS A 186 1.34 35.69 -45.52
N TYR A 187 1.75 35.63 -44.25
CA TYR A 187 2.55 36.69 -43.62
C TYR A 187 3.90 36.89 -44.30
N GLN A 188 4.61 35.81 -44.66
CA GLN A 188 5.88 35.93 -45.41
C GLN A 188 5.66 36.51 -46.81
N LYS A 189 4.62 36.08 -47.53
CA LYS A 189 4.24 36.67 -48.83
C LYS A 189 3.96 38.17 -48.70
N MET A 190 3.23 38.58 -47.67
CA MET A 190 2.90 39.98 -47.43
C MET A 190 4.14 40.82 -47.08
N LYS A 191 5.11 40.30 -46.32
CA LYS A 191 6.39 41.00 -46.08
C LYS A 191 7.13 41.30 -47.38
N CYS A 192 7.16 40.34 -48.31
CA CYS A 192 7.80 40.55 -49.61
C CYS A 192 7.07 41.60 -50.45
N VAL A 193 5.74 41.70 -50.35
CA VAL A 193 4.95 42.71 -51.10
C VAL A 193 5.19 44.13 -50.55
N ILE A 194 5.36 44.26 -49.23
CA ILE A 194 5.53 45.56 -48.55
C ILE A 194 6.98 46.06 -48.66
N SER A 195 7.95 45.16 -48.84
CA SER A 195 9.36 45.56 -48.92
C SER A 195 9.66 46.36 -50.19
N ALA A 196 10.59 47.32 -50.06
CA ALA A 196 10.98 48.20 -51.17
C ALA A 196 11.53 47.42 -52.39
N ASP A 197 12.10 46.22 -52.16
CA ASP A 197 12.76 45.41 -53.18
C ASP A 197 11.88 44.28 -53.76
N LYS A 198 10.62 44.15 -53.32
CA LYS A 198 9.58 43.18 -53.74
C LYS A 198 9.94 41.68 -53.74
N SER A 199 11.20 41.36 -53.49
CA SER A 199 11.82 40.04 -53.66
C SER A 199 12.49 39.54 -52.39
N GLN A 200 12.72 40.43 -51.42
CA GLN A 200 13.32 40.13 -50.12
C GLN A 200 12.38 40.59 -49.01
N PRO A 201 12.09 39.77 -47.98
CA PRO A 201 11.27 40.19 -46.85
C PRO A 201 12.00 41.28 -46.05
N ASP A 202 11.26 42.33 -45.66
CA ASP A 202 11.82 43.38 -44.82
C ASP A 202 12.17 42.82 -43.43
N LYS A 203 13.44 42.91 -43.04
CA LYS A 203 13.93 42.43 -41.73
C LYS A 203 13.26 43.16 -40.56
N ALA A 204 12.83 44.40 -40.74
CA ALA A 204 12.12 45.17 -39.72
C ALA A 204 10.73 44.58 -39.39
N LEU A 205 10.14 43.84 -40.34
CA LEU A 205 8.84 43.20 -40.18
C LEU A 205 8.93 41.76 -39.67
N SER A 206 10.13 41.24 -39.36
CA SER A 206 10.31 39.86 -38.90
C SER A 206 10.09 39.71 -37.38
N LEU A 207 8.83 39.51 -36.99
CA LEU A 207 8.43 39.32 -35.59
C LEU A 207 8.47 37.85 -35.14
N ILE A 208 8.44 36.93 -36.09
CA ILE A 208 8.33 35.48 -35.86
C ILE A 208 9.43 34.78 -36.66
N LYS A 209 10.06 33.76 -36.06
CA LYS A 209 11.06 32.90 -36.72
C LYS A 209 10.41 32.14 -37.87
N ASP A 210 11.12 31.98 -38.98
CA ASP A 210 10.60 31.30 -40.18
C ASP A 210 10.23 29.83 -39.88
N ASP A 211 11.00 29.17 -39.02
CA ASP A 211 10.75 27.76 -38.65
C ASP A 211 9.78 27.62 -37.46
N PHE A 212 9.02 28.66 -37.10
CA PHE A 212 8.20 28.64 -35.88
C PHE A 212 7.22 27.46 -35.83
N VAL A 213 6.50 27.21 -36.92
CA VAL A 213 5.46 26.16 -36.96
C VAL A 213 6.09 24.76 -36.93
N VAL A 214 7.24 24.59 -37.58
CA VAL A 214 8.02 23.34 -37.54
C VAL A 214 8.56 23.08 -36.14
N ASN A 215 9.19 24.09 -35.52
CA ASN A 215 9.67 23.99 -34.14
C ASN A 215 8.54 23.69 -33.15
N LEU A 216 7.37 24.29 -33.32
CA LEU A 216 6.21 24.02 -32.45
C LEU A 216 5.74 22.57 -32.58
N LYS A 217 5.71 22.03 -33.80
CA LYS A 217 5.39 20.63 -34.07
C LYS A 217 6.41 19.69 -33.43
N ASP A 218 7.70 20.00 -33.56
CA ASP A 218 8.78 19.18 -33.00
C ASP A 218 8.72 19.18 -31.46
N ILE A 219 8.50 20.34 -30.83
CA ILE A 219 8.30 20.45 -29.38
C ILE A 219 7.09 19.61 -28.91
N ALA A 220 5.99 19.63 -29.67
CA ALA A 220 4.81 18.84 -29.35
C ALA A 220 5.10 17.32 -29.40
N LEU A 221 5.85 16.87 -30.42
CA LEU A 221 6.29 15.48 -30.56
C LEU A 221 7.26 15.06 -29.46
N GLU A 222 8.27 15.89 -29.15
CA GLU A 222 9.20 15.65 -28.04
C GLU A 222 8.46 15.51 -26.70
N HIS A 223 7.48 16.38 -26.45
CA HIS A 223 6.66 16.29 -25.24
C HIS A 223 5.83 14.99 -25.22
N GLN A 224 5.27 14.57 -26.36
CA GLN A 224 4.53 13.31 -26.45
C GLN A 224 5.44 12.10 -26.15
N GLU A 225 6.64 12.06 -26.71
CA GLU A 225 7.62 10.99 -26.45
C GLU A 225 8.06 10.98 -24.97
N TRP A 226 8.35 12.15 -24.40
CA TRP A 226 8.68 12.29 -22.99
C TRP A 226 7.56 11.75 -22.09
N GLN A 227 6.30 12.10 -22.36
CA GLN A 227 5.14 11.60 -21.62
C GLN A 227 5.04 10.07 -21.71
N GLN A 228 5.18 9.49 -22.91
CA GLN A 228 5.12 8.04 -23.09
C GLN A 228 6.25 7.33 -22.33
N ASN A 229 7.48 7.86 -22.40
CA ASN A 229 8.62 7.29 -21.68
C ASN A 229 8.47 7.39 -20.16
N ARG A 230 7.90 8.50 -19.67
CA ARG A 230 7.60 8.68 -18.24
C ARG A 230 6.53 7.71 -17.75
N MET A 231 5.49 7.46 -18.55
CA MET A 231 4.45 6.46 -18.24
C MET A 231 5.03 5.04 -18.25
N LYS A 232 5.91 4.71 -19.20
CA LYS A 232 6.63 3.43 -19.22
C LYS A 232 7.50 3.24 -17.98
N LEU A 233 8.21 4.28 -17.52
CA LEU A 233 9.03 4.22 -16.31
C LEU A 233 8.19 3.94 -15.05
N LEU A 234 7.04 4.59 -14.90
CA LEU A 234 6.13 4.36 -13.77
C LEU A 234 5.57 2.93 -13.77
N GLN A 235 5.20 2.40 -14.94
CA GLN A 235 4.74 1.01 -15.08
C GLN A 235 5.87 0.01 -14.83
N ASN A 236 7.08 0.29 -15.32
CA ASN A 236 8.23 -0.56 -15.10
C ASN A 236 8.69 -0.56 -13.64
N ALA A 237 8.55 0.54 -12.89
CA ALA A 237 8.82 0.58 -11.45
C ALA A 237 7.80 -0.24 -10.60
N GLU A 238 6.63 -0.55 -11.15
CA GLU A 238 5.70 -1.51 -10.55
C GLU A 238 6.08 -2.97 -10.85
N VAL A 239 6.75 -3.22 -11.99
CA VAL A 239 7.13 -4.56 -12.47
C VAL A 239 8.58 -4.93 -12.17
N ALA A 240 9.46 -3.96 -11.87
CA ALA A 240 10.88 -4.16 -11.61
C ALA A 240 11.19 -4.30 -10.11
N PRO A 241 10.89 -5.48 -9.51
CA PRO A 241 11.79 -5.98 -8.49
C PRO A 241 12.36 -7.36 -8.86
N GLU A 242 12.37 -7.77 -10.14
CA GLU A 242 12.66 -9.18 -10.44
C GLU A 242 13.61 -9.53 -11.60
N ALA A 243 14.25 -8.59 -12.31
CA ALA A 243 15.11 -8.95 -13.45
C ALA A 243 16.62 -8.66 -13.30
N GLU A 244 17.05 -7.58 -12.64
CA GLU A 244 18.48 -7.19 -12.70
C GLU A 244 19.26 -7.28 -11.38
N ASP A 245 18.62 -7.19 -10.21
CA ASP A 245 19.32 -7.37 -8.92
C ASP A 245 19.51 -8.84 -8.51
N LYS A 246 18.84 -9.79 -9.19
CA LYS A 246 18.95 -11.23 -8.89
C LYS A 246 20.35 -11.81 -9.14
N LYS A 247 21.22 -11.19 -9.94
CA LYS A 247 22.55 -11.76 -10.20
C LYS A 247 23.64 -11.32 -9.22
N LYS A 248 23.51 -10.17 -8.56
CA LYS A 248 24.54 -9.63 -7.65
C LYS A 248 24.20 -9.83 -6.17
N GLU A 249 22.92 -9.83 -5.80
CA GLU A 249 22.50 -10.05 -4.40
C GLU A 249 22.26 -11.53 -4.06
N GLU A 250 21.85 -12.37 -5.03
CA GLU A 250 21.75 -13.82 -4.79
C GLU A 250 23.11 -14.48 -4.53
N THR A 251 24.20 -13.95 -5.10
CA THR A 251 25.55 -14.51 -4.91
C THR A 251 26.08 -14.25 -3.50
N LEU A 252 25.76 -13.11 -2.90
CA LEU A 252 26.18 -12.76 -1.53
C LEU A 252 25.30 -13.45 -0.46
N LEU A 253 23.97 -13.44 -0.61
CA LEU A 253 23.06 -14.02 0.39
C LEU A 253 22.98 -15.55 0.33
N LYS A 254 23.21 -16.18 -0.84
CA LYS A 254 23.32 -17.65 -0.91
C LYS A 254 24.63 -18.13 -0.29
N SER A 255 25.72 -17.35 -0.26
CA SER A 255 27.00 -17.77 0.32
C SER A 255 26.89 -17.98 1.83
N GLU A 256 26.46 -16.95 2.59
CA GLU A 256 26.42 -17.03 4.06
C GLU A 256 25.34 -18.00 4.58
N GLY A 257 24.17 -18.04 3.93
CA GLY A 257 23.09 -18.98 4.28
C GLY A 257 23.45 -20.44 3.99
N SER A 258 24.13 -20.70 2.87
CA SER A 258 24.61 -22.02 2.47
C SER A 258 25.75 -22.49 3.40
N GLU A 259 26.67 -21.61 3.77
CA GLU A 259 27.78 -21.94 4.67
C GLU A 259 27.29 -22.34 6.06
N ARG A 260 26.34 -21.59 6.64
CA ARG A 260 25.76 -21.94 7.94
C ARG A 260 24.98 -23.25 7.88
N ALA A 261 24.21 -23.47 6.82
CA ALA A 261 23.47 -24.71 6.62
C ALA A 261 24.41 -25.92 6.44
N ASN A 262 25.49 -25.76 5.68
CA ASN A 262 26.52 -26.78 5.47
C ASN A 262 27.33 -27.05 6.74
N ALA A 263 27.64 -26.02 7.54
CA ALA A 263 28.29 -26.18 8.83
C ALA A 263 27.40 -26.98 9.79
N LEU A 264 26.11 -26.66 9.88
CA LEU A 264 25.15 -27.41 10.69
C LEU A 264 24.96 -28.85 10.19
N ALA A 265 24.96 -29.07 8.87
CA ALA A 265 24.90 -30.41 8.27
C ALA A 265 26.18 -31.22 8.57
N ARG A 266 27.36 -30.59 8.50
CA ARG A 266 28.64 -31.21 8.88
C ARG A 266 28.71 -31.54 10.37
N ILE A 267 28.20 -30.65 11.23
CA ILE A 267 28.11 -30.90 12.67
C ILE A 267 27.19 -32.10 12.91
N LYS A 268 25.98 -32.10 12.36
CA LYS A 268 25.06 -33.26 12.46
C LYS A 268 25.70 -34.54 11.93
N TYR A 269 26.30 -34.49 10.75
CA TYR A 269 26.95 -35.66 10.16
C TYR A 269 28.02 -36.21 11.11
N LYS A 270 28.94 -35.36 11.61
CA LYS A 270 29.97 -35.79 12.57
C LYS A 270 29.38 -36.32 13.89
N SER A 271 28.31 -35.71 14.40
CA SER A 271 27.65 -36.13 15.63
C SER A 271 26.93 -37.48 15.50
N TYR A 272 26.43 -37.81 14.30
CA TYR A 272 25.66 -39.03 14.04
C TYR A 272 26.42 -40.08 13.21
N SER A 273 27.61 -39.77 12.69
CA SER A 273 28.46 -40.73 11.97
C SER A 273 29.34 -41.55 12.91
N ALA A 274 29.55 -41.07 14.14
CA ALA A 274 30.20 -41.83 15.21
C ALA A 274 29.17 -42.68 15.98
N VAL A 275 28.31 -43.41 15.24
CA VAL A 275 27.48 -44.45 15.82
C VAL A 275 28.23 -45.76 15.61
N VAL A 276 28.94 -46.20 16.66
CA VAL A 276 29.22 -47.62 16.83
C VAL A 276 27.86 -48.33 16.77
N GLU A 277 27.72 -49.33 15.90
CA GLU A 277 26.53 -50.20 15.86
C GLU A 277 26.37 -50.90 17.21
N VAL A 278 25.67 -50.25 18.13
CA VAL A 278 25.18 -50.93 19.31
C VAL A 278 23.92 -51.67 18.87
N SER A 279 24.01 -53.00 18.96
CA SER A 279 22.96 -53.95 18.65
C SER A 279 21.60 -53.49 19.20
N ARG A 280 20.62 -53.40 18.30
CA ARG A 280 19.22 -53.06 18.61
C ARG A 280 18.57 -54.17 19.43
N SER A 281 18.81 -54.19 20.73
CA SER A 281 17.96 -54.94 21.68
C SER A 281 18.13 -54.40 23.10
N ARG A 282 17.52 -53.24 23.39
CA ARG A 282 17.29 -52.74 24.76
C ARG A 282 16.02 -51.89 24.82
N ARG A 283 14.87 -52.48 24.51
CA ARG A 283 13.60 -52.07 25.14
C ARG A 283 13.46 -52.96 26.36
N HIS A 284 13.32 -52.36 27.54
CA HIS A 284 13.36 -52.98 28.88
C HIS A 284 14.76 -53.13 29.51
N ARG A 285 15.22 -52.07 30.19
CA ARG A 285 15.92 -52.24 31.45
C ARG A 285 15.58 -51.07 32.38
N GLN A 286 15.05 -51.40 33.55
CA GLN A 286 14.80 -50.44 34.62
C GLN A 286 16.13 -49.85 35.10
N VAL A 287 16.11 -48.54 35.33
CA VAL A 287 17.23 -47.80 35.93
C VAL A 287 17.27 -48.16 37.41
N GLN A 288 18.23 -48.99 37.79
CA GLN A 288 18.71 -49.05 39.17
C GLN A 288 19.90 -48.09 39.29
N LEU A 289 19.75 -47.16 40.23
CA LEU A 289 20.73 -46.14 40.57
C LEU A 289 21.58 -46.74 41.69
N GLU A 290 22.73 -47.33 41.34
CA GLU A 290 23.72 -47.77 42.31
C GLU A 290 24.88 -46.77 42.37
N SER A 291 25.09 -46.30 43.59
CA SER A 291 26.05 -45.31 44.04
C SER A 291 27.47 -45.87 44.16
N SER A 292 28.43 -44.95 44.05
CA SER A 292 29.90 -45.08 44.10
C SER A 292 30.49 -45.93 45.22
N GLU A 293 31.62 -46.60 44.92
CA GLU A 293 32.64 -47.12 45.86
C GLU A 293 34.00 -46.46 45.53
N SER A 294 34.63 -45.67 46.42
CA SER A 294 35.64 -46.04 47.47
C SER A 294 37.10 -45.96 46.95
N GLY A 295 38.10 -45.23 47.48
CA GLY A 295 38.37 -44.37 48.66
C GLY A 295 39.76 -43.68 48.48
N PRO A 296 40.47 -43.09 49.50
CA PRO A 296 40.29 -43.27 50.95
C PRO A 296 40.37 -42.01 51.87
N SER A 297 39.94 -42.25 53.13
CA SER A 297 40.31 -41.60 54.41
C SER A 297 39.76 -40.21 54.76
N CYS A 298 38.80 -40.12 55.68
CA CYS A 298 39.01 -39.85 57.11
C CYS A 298 37.69 -39.49 57.83
N GLY A 299 37.41 -40.16 58.96
CA GLY A 299 36.84 -39.49 60.15
C GLY A 299 35.32 -39.40 60.33
N LYS A 300 34.78 -40.35 61.11
CA LYS A 300 33.80 -40.19 62.22
C LYS A 300 32.34 -39.74 61.92
N SER A 301 31.43 -40.65 62.24
CA SER A 301 29.97 -40.53 62.44
C SER A 301 29.57 -39.70 63.70
N PRO A 302 28.28 -39.63 64.11
CA PRO A 302 27.05 -39.20 63.42
C PRO A 302 26.17 -38.24 64.27
N GLY A 303 25.12 -37.62 63.68
CA GLY A 303 24.21 -36.74 64.43
C GLY A 303 22.80 -36.56 63.85
N ARG A 304 21.95 -37.59 64.07
CA ARG A 304 20.50 -37.58 64.35
C ARG A 304 19.65 -36.31 64.05
N SER A 305 18.55 -36.52 63.32
CA SER A 305 17.13 -36.21 63.68
C SER A 305 16.25 -35.33 62.74
N LYS A 306 15.21 -36.02 62.22
CA LYS A 306 13.76 -35.72 62.16
C LYS A 306 13.20 -34.52 61.33
N LYS A 307 12.27 -34.93 60.43
CA LYS A 307 10.91 -34.40 60.07
C LYS A 307 10.79 -32.88 59.82
N GLY A 308 10.21 -32.36 58.73
CA GLY A 308 9.16 -32.84 57.82
C GLY A 308 7.98 -31.86 57.86
N SER A 309 7.55 -31.28 56.73
CA SER A 309 6.14 -30.94 56.47
C SER A 309 5.92 -30.62 54.99
N ARG A 310 4.89 -31.26 54.43
CA ARG A 310 4.25 -30.92 53.14
C ARG A 310 2.89 -30.33 53.50
N THR A 311 2.51 -29.22 52.87
CA THR A 311 1.17 -28.64 52.94
C THR A 311 0.41 -28.94 51.64
N PRO A 312 -0.84 -29.47 51.68
CA PRO A 312 -1.60 -29.84 50.49
C PRO A 312 -2.63 -28.78 50.02
N GLN A 313 -3.06 -28.92 48.76
CA GLN A 313 -4.12 -28.14 48.09
C GLN A 313 -5.53 -28.43 48.64
N PRO A 314 -6.52 -27.50 48.48
CA PRO A 314 -7.91 -27.75 48.84
C PRO A 314 -8.76 -28.25 47.66
N ALA A 315 -9.68 -29.17 47.98
CA ALA A 315 -10.74 -29.69 47.11
C ALA A 315 -12.06 -28.92 47.29
N ARG A 316 -12.85 -28.83 46.22
CA ARG A 316 -14.24 -28.30 46.16
C ARG A 316 -15.27 -29.37 46.53
N ARG A 317 -16.34 -28.99 47.26
CA ARG A 317 -17.62 -29.72 47.35
C ARG A 317 -18.80 -28.72 47.46
N GLY A 318 -19.99 -29.13 46.97
CA GLY A 318 -21.26 -28.36 46.81
C GLY A 318 -21.91 -27.89 48.12
N SER A 319 -23.11 -27.32 48.22
CA SER A 319 -24.30 -27.10 47.35
C SER A 319 -25.31 -26.22 48.15
N SER A 320 -26.53 -26.01 47.60
CA SER A 320 -27.75 -25.34 48.17
C SER A 320 -27.86 -23.85 47.81
N GLU A 321 -28.99 -23.24 47.46
CA GLU A 321 -30.42 -23.59 47.36
C GLU A 321 -31.08 -22.45 46.54
N VAL A 322 -32.01 -22.73 45.61
CA VAL A 322 -32.73 -21.70 44.83
C VAL A 322 -34.21 -21.72 45.22
N ARG A 323 -34.71 -20.60 45.76
CA ARG A 323 -36.15 -20.32 45.97
C ARG A 323 -36.77 -19.79 44.68
N GLU A 324 -37.80 -20.47 44.20
CA GLU A 324 -38.60 -20.07 43.04
C GLU A 324 -39.85 -19.31 43.51
N VAL A 325 -40.05 -18.09 42.98
CA VAL A 325 -41.16 -17.19 43.30
C VAL A 325 -42.26 -17.35 42.24
N SER A 326 -43.49 -17.55 42.71
CA SER A 326 -44.70 -17.78 41.93
C SER A 326 -45.18 -16.54 41.14
N LEU A 327 -45.61 -16.76 39.90
CA LEU A 327 -46.32 -15.79 39.05
C LEU A 327 -47.85 -16.00 39.13
N PRO A 328 -48.69 -14.94 39.08
CA PRO A 328 -50.14 -15.09 39.13
C PRO A 328 -50.78 -15.29 37.74
N LYS A 329 -51.76 -16.21 37.69
CA LYS A 329 -52.65 -16.51 36.55
C LYS A 329 -53.56 -15.32 36.20
N ARG A 330 -53.51 -14.87 34.95
CA ARG A 330 -54.57 -14.04 34.33
C ARG A 330 -55.71 -14.92 33.81
N ARG A 331 -56.91 -14.71 34.36
CA ARG A 331 -58.20 -15.15 33.79
C ARG A 331 -58.45 -14.43 32.45
N LYS A 332 -58.85 -15.18 31.41
CA LYS A 332 -59.58 -14.63 30.26
C LYS A 332 -60.85 -15.44 30.03
N ARG A 333 -61.96 -14.71 30.00
CA ARG A 333 -63.31 -15.17 29.68
C ARG A 333 -63.39 -15.60 28.20
N ARG A 334 -63.93 -16.77 27.92
CA ARG A 334 -65.19 -16.99 27.19
C ARG A 334 -65.55 -18.45 27.23
#